data_AF-A0A7S1ACM4-F1
#
_entry.id   AF-A0A7S1ACM4-F1
#
_cell.length_a   1.000
_cell.length_b   1.000
_cell.length_c   1.000
_cell.angle_alpha   90.00
_cell.angle_beta   90.00
_cell.angle_gamma   90.00
#
_symmetry.space_group_name_H-M   'P 1'
#
loop_
_entity.id
_entity.type
_entity.pdbx_description
1 polymer ?
#
loop_
_entity_poly.entity_id
_entity_poly.type
_entity_poly.pdbx_seq_one_letter_code
_entity_poly.pdbx_strand_id
1 'polypeptide(L)'
;MLAALSSNIAAGVDGVKTRVSESFAGKKLLDEGGEPMESVIIAKKTASDATVNDADILQSMETAVKIYAEAALLLRAQDPQAVEAMGIAGSQDFESLAKDYEERSKLYATTLAMLTKPCEAPPMTTSEIDAARILKVKGNYRWAREQTSAGYEVLSNSAASTAQGVGAAAAAAETYAKLQKATKFGGGGGNTNTEPNPTPEAVPEAVPAVA
;
A
#
# COMPACT_ATOMS: atom_id res chain seq x y z
N MET A 1 -36.57 -21.81 -10.59
CA MET A 1 -36.06 -20.84 -9.58
C MET A 1 -36.18 -21.37 -8.14
N LEU A 2 -37.36 -21.80 -7.69
CA LEU A 2 -37.58 -22.31 -6.32
C LEU A 2 -36.77 -23.58 -5.97
N ALA A 3 -36.61 -24.53 -6.91
CA ALA A 3 -35.81 -25.74 -6.69
C ALA A 3 -34.30 -25.44 -6.51
N ALA A 4 -33.76 -24.49 -7.30
CA ALA A 4 -32.37 -24.05 -7.17
C ALA A 4 -32.12 -23.33 -5.84
N LEU A 5 -33.09 -22.54 -5.37
CA LEU A 5 -33.02 -21.88 -4.06
C LEU A 5 -33.02 -22.90 -2.92
N SER A 6 -33.91 -23.89 -2.96
CA SER A 6 -33.97 -24.98 -1.96
C SER A 6 -32.66 -25.78 -1.91
N SER A 7 -32.09 -26.10 -3.08
CA SER A 7 -30.79 -26.80 -3.16
C SER A 7 -29.64 -25.99 -2.57
N ASN A 8 -29.58 -24.68 -2.82
CA ASN A 8 -28.55 -23.82 -2.26
C ASN A 8 -28.67 -23.66 -0.73
N ILE A 9 -29.90 -23.60 -0.22
CA ILE A 9 -30.16 -23.55 1.23
C ILE A 9 -29.73 -24.86 1.90
N ALA A 10 -30.08 -26.02 1.33
CA ALA A 10 -29.68 -27.32 1.86
C ALA A 10 -28.15 -27.47 1.89
N ALA A 11 -27.46 -27.13 0.79
CA ALA A 11 -26.00 -27.15 0.74
C ALA A 11 -25.36 -26.19 1.76
N GLY A 12 -25.95 -25.00 1.96
CA GLY A 12 -25.51 -24.07 2.99
C GLY A 12 -25.66 -24.63 4.41
N VAL A 13 -26.80 -25.26 4.73
CA VAL A 13 -27.06 -25.87 6.04
C VAL A 13 -26.08 -27.01 6.32
N ASP A 14 -25.83 -27.88 5.35
CA ASP A 14 -24.89 -29.00 5.52
C ASP A 14 -23.44 -28.50 5.66
N GLY A 15 -23.09 -27.43 4.93
CA GLY A 15 -21.81 -26.73 5.11
C GLY A 15 -21.65 -26.21 6.54
N VAL A 16 -22.68 -25.54 7.09
CA VAL A 16 -22.65 -25.03 8.47
C VAL A 16 -22.51 -26.15 9.49
N LYS A 17 -23.28 -27.25 9.37
CA LYS A 17 -23.20 -28.40 10.28
C LYS A 17 -21.80 -29.04 10.28
N THR A 18 -21.20 -29.18 9.11
CA THR A 18 -19.84 -29.72 8.96
C THR A 18 -18.83 -28.83 9.69
N ARG A 19 -18.88 -27.51 9.44
CA ARG A 19 -17.98 -26.53 10.08
C ARG A 19 -18.14 -26.46 11.59
N VAL A 20 -19.37 -26.59 12.11
CA VAL A 20 -19.63 -26.66 13.55
C VAL A 20 -18.98 -27.90 14.17
N SER A 21 -19.15 -29.06 13.53
CA SER A 21 -18.58 -30.33 14.00
C SER A 21 -17.03 -30.30 13.99
N GLU A 22 -16.43 -29.73 12.94
CA GLU A 22 -14.98 -29.53 12.85
C GLU A 22 -14.45 -28.55 13.89
N SER A 23 -15.19 -27.46 14.16
CA SER A 23 -14.83 -26.49 15.19
C SER A 23 -14.84 -27.12 16.59
N PHE A 24 -15.77 -28.04 16.86
CA PHE A 24 -15.77 -28.82 18.10
C PHE A 24 -14.56 -29.75 18.20
N ALA A 25 -14.12 -30.36 17.10
CA ALA A 25 -12.91 -31.17 17.08
C ALA A 25 -11.66 -30.32 17.38
N GLY A 26 -11.56 -29.12 16.81
CA GLY A 26 -10.49 -28.17 17.12
C GLY A 26 -10.50 -27.69 18.58
N LYS A 27 -11.69 -27.40 19.14
CA LYS A 27 -11.81 -27.06 20.58
C LYS A 27 -11.40 -28.23 21.47
N LYS A 28 -11.89 -29.44 21.16
CA LYS A 28 -11.55 -30.66 21.90
C LYS A 28 -10.05 -30.91 21.89
N LEU A 29 -9.40 -30.73 20.74
CA LEU A 29 -7.94 -30.84 20.60
C LEU A 29 -7.20 -29.91 21.58
N LEU A 30 -7.65 -28.66 21.73
CA LEU A 30 -7.06 -27.71 22.68
C LEU A 30 -7.36 -28.07 24.13
N ASP A 31 -8.61 -28.44 24.44
CA ASP A 31 -9.03 -28.76 25.81
C ASP A 31 -8.33 -30.00 26.37
N GLU A 32 -8.17 -31.05 25.54
CA GLU A 32 -7.50 -32.30 25.94
C GLU A 32 -5.97 -32.18 25.90
N GLY A 33 -5.44 -31.43 24.95
CA GLY A 33 -4.00 -31.28 24.73
C GLY A 33 -3.32 -30.24 25.63
N GLY A 34 -4.08 -29.29 26.18
CA GLY A 34 -3.58 -28.22 27.03
C GLY A 34 -2.51 -27.34 26.37
N GLU A 35 -1.71 -26.67 27.20
CA GLU A 35 -0.67 -25.71 26.76
C GLU A 35 0.34 -26.28 25.74
N PRO A 36 0.85 -27.53 25.87
CA PRO A 36 1.75 -28.10 24.86
C PRO A 36 1.11 -28.18 23.48
N MET A 37 -0.17 -28.54 23.39
CA MET A 37 -0.90 -28.58 22.13
C MET A 37 -1.13 -27.18 21.56
N GLU A 38 -1.46 -26.20 22.41
CA GLU A 38 -1.59 -24.80 21.96
C GLU A 38 -0.28 -24.32 21.32
N SER A 39 0.86 -24.60 21.95
CA SER A 39 2.20 -24.21 21.46
C SER A 39 2.52 -24.83 20.10
N VAL A 40 2.24 -26.12 19.91
CA VAL A 40 2.48 -26.81 18.63
C VAL A 40 1.59 -26.24 17.52
N ILE A 41 0.31 -25.99 17.82
CA ILE A 41 -0.63 -25.42 16.84
C ILE A 41 -0.21 -24.01 16.44
N ILE A 42 0.23 -23.19 17.40
CA ILE A 42 0.78 -21.86 17.14
C ILE A 42 2.01 -21.97 16.24
N ALA A 43 2.97 -22.84 16.55
CA ALA A 43 4.18 -23.01 15.76
C ALA A 43 3.86 -23.43 14.31
N LYS A 44 2.97 -24.41 14.11
CA LYS A 44 2.53 -24.85 12.78
C LYS A 44 1.84 -23.73 12.02
N LYS A 45 0.95 -22.98 12.69
CA LYS A 45 0.26 -21.86 12.08
C LYS A 45 1.22 -20.74 11.70
N THR A 46 2.18 -20.40 12.56
CA THR A 46 3.22 -19.40 12.28
C THR A 46 4.09 -19.81 11.10
N ALA A 47 4.51 -21.07 11.03
CA ALA A 47 5.24 -21.57 9.87
C ALA A 47 4.40 -21.43 8.58
N SER A 48 3.13 -21.84 8.61
CA SER A 48 2.22 -21.66 7.47
C SER A 48 2.01 -20.20 7.08
N ASP A 49 1.91 -19.28 8.04
CA ASP A 49 1.81 -17.85 7.77
C ASP A 49 3.10 -17.30 7.15
N ALA A 50 4.25 -17.75 7.64
CA ALA A 50 5.55 -17.36 7.11
C ALA A 50 5.73 -17.79 5.66
N THR A 51 5.33 -19.01 5.29
CA THR A 51 5.42 -19.49 3.90
C THR A 51 4.48 -18.74 2.95
N VAL A 52 3.29 -18.35 3.42
CA VAL A 52 2.38 -17.51 2.64
C VAL A 52 2.99 -16.12 2.42
N ASN A 53 3.57 -15.53 3.47
CA ASN A 53 4.23 -14.23 3.35
C ASN A 53 5.46 -14.27 2.44
N ASP A 54 6.24 -15.35 2.49
CA ASP A 54 7.38 -15.59 1.60
C ASP A 54 6.94 -15.65 0.13
N ALA A 55 5.86 -16.37 -0.18
CA ALA A 55 5.28 -16.39 -1.52
C ALA A 55 4.78 -15.00 -1.97
N ASP A 56 4.13 -14.24 -1.10
CA ASP A 56 3.66 -12.88 -1.39
C ASP A 56 4.84 -11.94 -1.68
N ILE A 57 5.95 -12.05 -0.93
CA ILE A 57 7.18 -11.28 -1.16
C ILE A 57 7.78 -11.62 -2.53
N LEU A 58 7.91 -12.90 -2.87
CA LEU A 58 8.45 -13.33 -4.16
C LEU A 58 7.61 -12.79 -5.32
N GLN A 59 6.29 -12.90 -5.25
CA GLN A 59 5.38 -12.34 -6.26
C GLN A 59 5.49 -10.81 -6.38
N SER A 60 5.62 -10.13 -5.24
CA SER A 60 5.80 -8.67 -5.21
C SER A 60 7.13 -8.27 -5.87
N MET A 61 8.21 -9.01 -5.62
CA MET A 61 9.51 -8.79 -6.26
C MET A 61 9.44 -9.03 -7.77
N GLU A 62 8.76 -10.07 -8.25
CA GLU A 62 8.60 -10.33 -9.68
C GLU A 62 7.89 -9.18 -10.39
N THR A 63 6.87 -8.64 -9.73
CA THR A 63 6.12 -7.48 -10.22
C THR A 63 7.00 -6.23 -10.24
N ALA A 64 7.76 -6.00 -9.16
CA ALA A 64 8.69 -4.87 -9.07
C ALA A 64 9.77 -4.90 -10.15
N VAL A 65 10.35 -6.07 -10.46
CA VAL A 65 11.32 -6.23 -11.56
C VAL A 65 10.78 -5.67 -12.87
N LYS A 66 9.54 -6.04 -13.23
CA LYS A 66 8.88 -5.61 -14.47
C LYS A 66 8.61 -4.12 -14.46
N ILE A 67 8.03 -3.60 -13.38
CA ILE A 67 7.67 -2.18 -13.26
C ILE A 67 8.92 -1.28 -13.33
N TYR A 68 9.99 -1.62 -12.61
CA TYR A 68 11.22 -0.82 -12.65
C TYR A 68 11.90 -0.88 -14.03
N ALA A 69 11.92 -2.04 -14.68
CA ALA A 69 12.47 -2.17 -16.03
C ALA A 69 11.67 -1.34 -17.04
N GLU A 70 10.34 -1.40 -16.98
CA GLU A 70 9.45 -0.62 -17.85
C GLU A 70 9.60 0.89 -17.59
N ALA A 71 9.64 1.31 -16.33
CA ALA A 71 9.85 2.71 -15.97
C ALA A 71 11.18 3.26 -16.53
N ALA A 72 12.27 2.49 -16.43
CA ALA A 72 13.55 2.87 -17.00
C ALA A 72 13.48 3.03 -18.53
N LEU A 73 12.77 2.15 -19.24
CA LEU A 73 12.56 2.25 -20.69
C LEU A 73 11.72 3.47 -21.06
N LEU A 74 10.63 3.72 -20.33
CA LEU A 74 9.74 4.84 -20.60
C LEU A 74 10.43 6.19 -20.37
N LEU A 75 11.23 6.32 -19.32
CA LEU A 75 12.02 7.53 -19.03
C LEU A 75 13.03 7.81 -20.14
N ARG A 76 13.78 6.79 -20.60
CA ARG A 76 14.76 6.94 -21.69
C ARG A 76 14.14 7.21 -23.06
N ALA A 77 12.87 6.83 -23.24
CA ALA A 77 12.15 7.10 -24.47
C ALA A 77 11.70 8.56 -24.60
N GLN A 78 11.76 9.36 -23.52
CA GLN A 78 11.39 10.77 -23.56
C GLN A 78 12.58 11.64 -23.95
N ASP A 79 12.32 12.70 -24.73
CA ASP A 79 13.28 13.79 -24.93
C ASP A 79 13.15 14.80 -23.77
N PRO A 80 14.20 14.98 -22.93
CA PRO A 80 14.15 15.90 -21.80
C PRO A 80 13.78 17.33 -22.17
N GLN A 81 14.21 17.81 -23.34
CA GLN A 81 13.94 19.18 -23.79
C GLN A 81 12.48 19.34 -24.20
N ALA A 82 11.93 18.36 -24.92
CA ALA A 82 10.51 18.34 -25.28
C ALA A 82 9.63 18.28 -24.01
N VAL A 83 10.03 17.49 -23.01
CA VAL A 83 9.31 17.38 -21.73
C VAL A 83 9.37 18.68 -20.92
N GLU A 84 10.53 19.32 -20.87
CA GLU A 84 10.69 20.62 -20.21
C GLU A 84 9.85 21.71 -20.90
N ALA A 85 9.79 21.71 -22.24
CA ALA A 85 8.96 22.63 -23.01
C ALA A 85 7.45 22.45 -22.77
N MET A 86 7.02 21.26 -22.33
CA MET A 86 5.65 20.99 -21.87
C MET A 86 5.39 21.50 -20.43
N GLY A 87 6.39 22.07 -19.75
CA GLY A 87 6.29 22.55 -18.37
C GLY A 87 6.34 21.43 -17.33
N ILE A 88 6.81 20.24 -17.70
CA ILE A 88 6.97 19.11 -16.77
C ILE A 88 8.35 19.20 -16.12
N ALA A 89 8.38 19.37 -14.81
CA ALA A 89 9.62 19.48 -14.05
C ALA A 89 10.34 18.12 -13.89
N GLY A 90 11.67 18.16 -13.74
CA GLY A 90 12.48 16.98 -13.43
C GLY A 90 12.93 16.17 -14.66
N SER A 91 12.66 16.65 -15.87
CA SER A 91 13.04 15.96 -17.11
C SER A 91 14.55 15.81 -17.28
N GLN A 92 15.33 16.74 -16.72
CA GLN A 92 16.79 16.69 -16.72
C GLN A 92 17.35 15.47 -15.95
N ASP A 93 16.56 14.90 -15.04
CA ASP A 93 16.96 13.77 -14.19
C ASP A 93 16.49 12.41 -14.76
N PHE A 94 15.83 12.38 -15.93
CA PHE A 94 15.25 11.15 -16.46
C PHE A 94 16.30 10.07 -16.73
N GLU A 95 17.48 10.43 -17.23
CA GLU A 95 18.54 9.45 -17.50
C GLU A 95 19.12 8.86 -16.20
N SER A 96 19.35 9.69 -15.17
CA SER A 96 19.85 9.21 -13.88
C SER A 96 18.82 8.31 -13.19
N LEU A 97 17.55 8.72 -13.16
CA LEU A 97 16.46 7.91 -12.60
C LEU A 97 16.26 6.60 -13.37
N ALA A 98 16.35 6.61 -14.70
CA ALA A 98 16.25 5.39 -15.50
C ALA A 98 17.37 4.40 -15.15
N LYS A 99 18.60 4.89 -14.94
CA LYS A 99 19.72 4.06 -14.51
C LYS A 99 19.46 3.45 -13.13
N ASP A 100 19.03 4.24 -12.16
CA ASP A 100 18.73 3.76 -10.80
C ASP A 100 17.63 2.69 -10.80
N TYR A 101 16.60 2.87 -11.64
CA TYR A 101 15.51 1.90 -11.80
C TYR A 101 15.98 0.61 -12.46
N GLU A 102 16.84 0.69 -13.46
CA GLU A 102 17.43 -0.49 -14.09
C GLU A 102 18.33 -1.26 -13.11
N GLU A 103 19.16 -0.56 -12.33
CA GLU A 103 19.99 -1.17 -11.28
C GLU A 103 19.12 -1.86 -10.23
N ARG A 104 18.01 -1.22 -9.80
CA ARG A 104 17.06 -1.82 -8.86
C ARG A 104 16.36 -3.05 -9.43
N SER A 105 15.93 -2.99 -10.69
CA SER A 105 15.31 -4.13 -11.38
C SER A 105 16.27 -5.32 -11.45
N LYS A 106 17.54 -5.09 -11.83
CA LYS A 106 18.59 -6.11 -11.86
C LYS A 106 18.88 -6.72 -10.49
N LEU A 107 18.93 -5.88 -9.44
CA LEU A 107 19.10 -6.36 -8.07
C LEU A 107 17.97 -7.30 -7.67
N TYR A 108 16.71 -6.88 -7.87
CA TYR A 108 15.56 -7.73 -7.53
C TYR A 108 15.52 -9.02 -8.35
N ALA A 109 15.82 -8.96 -9.65
CA ALA A 109 15.89 -10.15 -10.49
C ALA A 109 16.97 -11.14 -10.00
N THR A 110 18.13 -10.63 -9.60
CA THR A 110 19.22 -11.44 -9.04
C THR A 110 18.80 -12.09 -7.72
N THR A 111 18.21 -11.32 -6.81
CA THR A 111 17.72 -11.84 -5.53
C THR A 111 16.61 -12.88 -5.74
N LEU A 112 15.71 -12.66 -6.71
CA LEU A 112 14.66 -13.64 -7.06
C LEU A 112 15.25 -14.97 -7.53
N ALA A 113 16.29 -14.91 -8.37
CA ALA A 113 17.01 -16.09 -8.83
C ALA A 113 17.70 -16.85 -7.70
N MET A 114 18.11 -16.16 -6.62
CA MET A 114 18.70 -16.78 -5.43
C MET A 114 17.66 -17.39 -4.49
N LEU A 115 16.49 -16.75 -4.33
CA LEU A 115 15.44 -17.22 -3.42
C LEU A 115 14.68 -18.44 -3.96
N THR A 116 14.63 -18.63 -5.28
CA THR A 116 14.02 -19.80 -5.94
C THR A 116 12.53 -20.00 -5.59
N LYS A 117 12.17 -21.06 -4.85
CA LYS A 117 10.79 -21.39 -4.46
C LYS A 117 10.50 -21.00 -3.01
N PRO A 118 9.24 -20.64 -2.69
CA PRO A 118 8.85 -20.40 -1.30
C PRO A 118 9.09 -21.62 -0.41
N CYS A 119 9.29 -21.40 0.89
CA CYS A 119 9.37 -22.47 1.87
C CYS A 119 8.08 -23.30 1.96
N GLU A 120 8.19 -24.58 2.31
CA GLU A 120 7.03 -25.46 2.50
C GLU A 120 6.52 -25.41 3.94
N ALA A 121 5.20 -25.28 4.11
CA ALA A 121 4.56 -25.24 5.42
C ALA A 121 4.38 -26.65 5.99
N PRO A 122 4.46 -26.83 7.32
CA PRO A 122 4.03 -28.07 7.94
C PRO A 122 2.52 -28.28 7.69
N PRO A 123 2.09 -29.49 7.31
CA PRO A 123 0.68 -29.75 7.01
C PRO A 123 -0.18 -29.59 8.25
N MET A 124 -1.36 -28.96 8.12
CA MET A 124 -2.35 -28.82 9.19
C MET A 124 -3.64 -29.55 8.80
N THR A 125 -4.18 -30.31 9.74
CA THR A 125 -5.53 -30.89 9.66
C THR A 125 -6.60 -29.81 9.83
N THR A 126 -7.83 -30.08 9.42
CA THR A 126 -8.95 -29.14 9.60
C THR A 126 -9.17 -28.77 11.06
N SER A 127 -9.06 -29.73 11.99
CA SER A 127 -9.16 -29.48 13.42
C SER A 127 -8.04 -28.57 13.95
N GLU A 128 -6.81 -28.71 13.47
CA GLU A 128 -5.70 -27.82 13.86
C GLU A 128 -5.89 -26.40 13.31
N ILE A 129 -6.45 -26.26 12.09
CA ILE A 129 -6.78 -24.95 11.51
C ILE A 129 -7.86 -24.25 12.36
N ASP A 130 -8.90 -24.97 12.77
CA ASP A 130 -9.95 -24.42 13.61
C ASP A 130 -9.46 -24.11 15.03
N ALA A 131 -8.60 -24.96 15.58
CA ALA A 131 -7.91 -24.69 16.85
C ALA A 131 -7.06 -23.41 16.78
N ALA A 132 -6.29 -23.21 15.70
CA ALA A 132 -5.51 -21.99 15.50
C ALA A 132 -6.40 -20.72 15.45
N ARG A 133 -7.61 -20.82 14.86
CA ARG A 133 -8.59 -19.73 14.87
C ARG A 133 -9.10 -19.42 16.28
N ILE A 134 -9.39 -20.45 17.07
CA ILE A 134 -9.79 -20.29 18.47
C ILE A 134 -8.68 -19.59 19.27
N LEU A 135 -7.41 -20.00 19.10
CA LEU A 135 -6.26 -19.39 19.77
C LEU A 135 -6.07 -17.92 19.36
N LYS A 136 -6.30 -17.58 18.09
CA LYS A 136 -6.31 -16.19 17.61
C LYS A 136 -7.38 -15.36 18.34
N VAL A 137 -8.61 -15.85 18.42
CA VAL A 137 -9.72 -15.15 19.09
C VAL A 137 -9.48 -14.99 20.58
N LYS A 138 -8.85 -15.98 21.23
CA LYS A 138 -8.44 -15.89 22.65
C LYS A 138 -7.33 -14.86 22.91
N GLY A 139 -6.68 -14.34 21.86
CA GLY A 139 -5.55 -13.43 22.00
C GLY A 139 -4.22 -14.11 22.32
N ASN A 140 -4.19 -15.44 22.38
CA ASN A 140 -2.98 -16.24 22.59
C ASN A 140 -2.07 -16.26 21.35
N TYR A 141 -2.56 -15.76 20.21
CA TYR A 141 -1.81 -15.65 18.97
C TYR A 141 -2.12 -14.32 18.28
N ARG A 142 -1.11 -13.44 18.19
CA ARG A 142 -1.14 -12.20 17.40
C ARG A 142 -0.12 -12.31 16.27
N TRP A 143 -0.58 -12.33 15.03
CA TRP A 143 0.31 -12.29 13.85
C TRP A 143 0.90 -10.89 13.62
N ALA A 144 2.03 -10.83 12.93
CA ALA A 144 2.62 -9.57 12.47
C ALA A 144 1.84 -8.90 11.32
N ARG A 145 1.05 -9.67 10.55
CA ARG A 145 0.43 -9.18 9.30
C ARG A 145 -0.84 -8.32 9.51
N GLU A 146 -1.48 -8.30 10.70
CA GLU A 146 -2.60 -7.35 10.99
C GLU A 146 -2.04 -5.94 11.08
N GLN A 147 -0.79 -5.78 11.55
CA GLN A 147 -0.13 -4.48 11.54
C GLN A 147 0.12 -3.99 10.11
N THR A 148 0.49 -4.88 9.19
CA THR A 148 0.82 -4.50 7.81
C THR A 148 -0.43 -4.26 6.96
N SER A 149 -1.49 -5.07 7.07
CA SER A 149 -2.72 -4.84 6.30
C SER A 149 -3.52 -3.64 6.83
N ALA A 150 -3.59 -3.46 8.16
CA ALA A 150 -4.19 -2.26 8.73
C ALA A 150 -3.37 -1.00 8.36
N GLY A 151 -2.05 -1.10 8.37
CA GLY A 151 -1.17 -0.04 7.88
C GLY A 151 -1.33 0.23 6.37
N TYR A 152 -1.48 -0.81 5.55
CA TYR A 152 -1.66 -0.70 4.11
C TYR A 152 -3.01 -0.11 3.73
N GLU A 153 -4.11 -0.51 4.40
CA GLU A 153 -5.42 0.11 4.19
C GLU A 153 -5.43 1.59 4.62
N VAL A 154 -4.77 1.92 5.73
CA VAL A 154 -4.59 3.32 6.14
C VAL A 154 -3.78 4.09 5.09
N LEU A 155 -2.68 3.53 4.58
CA LEU A 155 -1.85 4.16 3.57
C LEU A 155 -2.57 4.26 2.20
N SER A 156 -3.33 3.26 1.78
CA SER A 156 -4.09 3.32 0.52
C SER A 156 -5.23 4.33 0.60
N ASN A 157 -5.91 4.38 1.74
CA ASN A 157 -6.96 5.38 1.99
C ASN A 157 -6.37 6.79 2.09
N SER A 158 -5.19 6.94 2.72
CA SER A 158 -4.46 8.20 2.74
C SER A 158 -4.02 8.62 1.33
N ALA A 159 -3.44 7.73 0.53
CA ALA A 159 -3.05 8.02 -0.86
C ALA A 159 -4.24 8.40 -1.75
N ALA A 160 -5.38 7.70 -1.60
CA ALA A 160 -6.63 8.05 -2.28
C ALA A 160 -7.15 9.44 -1.86
N SER A 161 -7.08 9.77 -0.57
CA SER A 161 -7.49 11.09 -0.05
C SER A 161 -6.55 12.21 -0.51
N THR A 162 -5.25 11.96 -0.64
CA THR A 162 -4.28 12.91 -1.20
C THR A 162 -4.54 13.14 -2.69
N ALA A 163 -4.78 12.09 -3.48
CA ALA A 163 -5.15 12.23 -4.89
C ALA A 163 -6.43 13.06 -5.09
N GLN A 164 -7.42 12.90 -4.21
CA GLN A 164 -8.63 13.73 -4.20
C GLN A 164 -8.36 15.19 -3.78
N GLY A 165 -7.44 15.43 -2.84
CA GLY A 165 -7.02 16.77 -2.43
C GLY A 165 -6.28 17.56 -3.53
N VAL A 166 -5.46 16.89 -4.33
CA VAL A 166 -4.76 17.51 -5.48
C VAL A 166 -5.75 17.86 -6.60
N GLY A 167 -6.77 17.04 -6.82
CA GLY A 167 -7.86 17.34 -7.76
C GLY A 167 -8.71 18.55 -7.35
N ALA A 168 -8.97 18.71 -6.04
CA ALA A 168 -9.70 19.87 -5.51
C ALA A 168 -8.89 21.17 -5.60
N ALA A 169 -7.58 21.12 -5.39
CA ALA A 169 -6.69 22.28 -5.56
C ALA A 169 -6.58 22.73 -7.03
N ALA A 170 -6.52 21.79 -7.98
CA ALA A 170 -6.52 22.09 -9.41
C ALA A 170 -7.86 22.73 -9.88
N ALA A 171 -9.00 22.23 -9.39
CA ALA A 171 -10.31 22.80 -9.70
C ALA A 171 -10.50 24.21 -9.08
N ALA A 172 -9.97 24.45 -7.88
CA ALA A 172 -9.99 25.77 -7.24
C ALA A 172 -9.13 26.80 -8.00
N ALA A 173 -7.94 26.40 -8.47
CA ALA A 173 -7.07 27.25 -9.28
C ALA A 173 -7.71 27.64 -10.62
N GLU A 174 -8.41 26.71 -11.27
CA GLU A 174 -9.11 26.96 -12.53
C GLU A 174 -10.30 27.92 -12.35
N THR A 175 -10.99 27.81 -11.21
CA THR A 175 -12.11 28.70 -10.84
C THR A 175 -11.61 30.11 -10.52
N TYR A 176 -10.47 30.24 -9.83
CA TYR A 176 -9.84 31.52 -9.55
C TYR A 176 -9.34 32.23 -10.82
N ALA A 177 -8.77 31.47 -11.78
CA ALA A 177 -8.33 32.01 -13.06
C ALA A 177 -9.50 32.49 -13.94
N LYS A 178 -10.67 31.83 -13.87
CA LYS A 178 -11.91 32.26 -14.56
C LYS A 178 -12.46 33.56 -13.97
N LEU A 179 -12.44 33.71 -12.65
CA LEU A 179 -12.87 34.93 -11.96
C LEU A 179 -11.97 36.14 -12.28
N GLN A 180 -10.65 35.97 -12.35
CA GLN A 180 -9.72 37.05 -12.72
C GLN A 180 -9.86 37.49 -14.20
N LYS A 181 -10.28 36.59 -15.09
CA LYS A 181 -10.58 36.94 -16.49
C LYS A 181 -11.91 37.67 -16.62
N ALA A 182 -12.90 37.33 -15.78
CA ALA A 182 -14.21 37.98 -15.78
C ALA A 182 -14.17 39.44 -15.30
N THR A 183 -13.18 39.82 -14.47
CA THR A 183 -13.05 41.19 -13.95
C THR A 183 -12.37 42.19 -14.89
N LYS A 184 -11.97 41.82 -16.12
CA LYS A 184 -11.26 42.71 -17.06
C LYS A 184 -12.15 43.47 -18.06
N PHE A 185 -13.48 43.41 -17.95
CA PHE A 185 -14.39 44.25 -18.73
C PHE A 185 -15.26 45.12 -17.81
N GLY A 186 -14.81 46.34 -17.56
CA GLY A 186 -15.55 47.36 -16.81
C GLY A 186 -14.63 48.47 -16.33
N GLY A 187 -14.35 49.45 -17.19
CA GLY A 187 -13.44 50.56 -16.90
C GLY A 187 -14.05 51.69 -16.06
N GLY A 188 -13.17 52.56 -15.58
CA GLY A 188 -13.45 53.98 -15.35
C GLY A 188 -13.50 54.44 -13.88
N GLY A 189 -12.59 55.35 -13.51
CA GLY A 189 -12.76 56.21 -12.32
C GLY A 189 -11.47 56.41 -11.52
N GLY A 190 -10.80 57.55 -11.70
CA GLY A 190 -9.58 57.90 -10.95
C GLY A 190 -9.84 58.44 -9.55
N ASN A 191 -8.83 58.44 -8.69
CA ASN A 191 -8.08 59.64 -8.28
C ASN A 191 -7.01 59.27 -7.23
N THR A 192 -6.00 60.13 -7.16
CA THR A 192 -4.77 60.15 -6.36
C THR A 192 -4.93 59.90 -4.86
N ASN A 193 -3.97 59.18 -4.26
CA ASN A 193 -3.17 59.73 -3.16
C ASN A 193 -1.87 58.93 -2.90
N THR A 194 -0.82 59.73 -2.80
CA THR A 194 0.55 59.59 -2.27
C THR A 194 0.78 58.62 -1.10
N GLU A 195 1.85 57.80 -1.24
CA GLU A 195 2.94 57.39 -0.30
C GLU A 195 2.67 57.10 1.21
N PRO A 196 3.54 56.38 1.96
CA PRO A 196 4.87 55.87 1.64
C PRO A 196 5.14 54.37 1.97
N ASN A 197 6.27 53.91 1.45
CA ASN A 197 6.95 52.64 1.69
C ASN A 197 7.43 52.48 3.16
N PRO A 198 7.15 51.35 3.85
CA PRO A 198 7.97 50.89 4.97
C PRO A 198 9.01 49.86 4.51
N THR A 199 10.25 50.24 4.78
CA THR A 199 11.52 49.51 4.68
C THR A 199 11.45 48.02 5.04
N PRO A 200 12.16 47.12 4.34
CA PRO A 200 12.30 45.72 4.76
C PRO A 200 13.12 45.62 6.06
N GLU A 201 12.49 45.07 7.09
CA GLU A 201 13.18 44.67 8.32
C GLU A 201 14.20 43.55 8.05
N ALA A 202 15.35 43.69 8.69
CA ALA A 202 16.54 42.90 8.49
C ALA A 202 16.36 41.43 8.91
N VAL A 203 16.97 40.56 8.11
CA VAL A 203 17.22 39.14 8.41
C VAL A 203 18.20 39.03 9.57
N PRO A 204 17.88 38.33 10.68
CA PRO A 204 18.90 37.93 11.63
C PRO A 204 19.71 36.75 11.07
N GLU A 205 21.00 37.04 11.00
CA GLU A 205 22.15 36.26 10.60
C GLU A 205 22.25 34.90 11.33
N ALA A 206 22.59 33.85 10.59
CA ALA A 206 22.90 32.54 11.12
C ALA A 206 24.21 32.59 11.92
N VAL A 207 24.16 32.11 13.17
CA VAL A 207 25.37 31.88 13.97
C VAL A 207 25.89 30.46 13.68
N PRO A 208 27.17 30.29 13.31
CA PRO A 208 27.76 28.99 13.01
C PRO A 208 28.09 28.18 14.27
N ALA A 209 28.05 26.86 14.08
CA ALA A 209 28.49 25.84 15.01
C ALA A 209 29.96 26.02 15.44
N VAL A 210 30.25 25.70 16.70
CA VAL A 210 31.61 25.46 17.18
C VAL A 210 31.65 24.11 17.89
N ALA A 211 32.47 23.24 17.29
CA ALA A 211 33.24 22.10 17.81
C ALA A 211 32.60 21.15 18.85
#